data_AF-A0A7X8XJ26-F1
#
_entry.id   AF-A0A7X8XJ26-F1
#
_cell.length_a   1.000
_cell.length_b   1.000
_cell.length_c   1.000
_cell.angle_alpha   90.00
_cell.angle_beta   90.00
_cell.angle_gamma   90.00
#
_symmetry.space_group_name_H-M   'P 1'
#
loop_
_entity.id
_entity.type
_entity.pdbx_description
1 polymer ?
#
loop_
_entity_poly.entity_id
_entity_poly.type
_entity_poly.pdbx_seq_one_letter_code
_entity_poly.pdbx_strand_id
1 'polypeptide(L)'
;MTVIDTKGRSDFQYVGMDEVTHISPANYRYLFSRLRKPKTLQVPLRFRATANPGGQFGEYYYQRFFVEGPEKGRIFIPAGLDDNPHLDADAYRESLDELDPIERERLLNGNWEIKASGDMFNRHWFNIVPFDNVPAGARTVRYWDMASTDPAKRKKTRGRDKRDPDWTVGFKLTHYQGMYWIEDIVRVQKSPLEVEKIIERTAKEDGYSVAIRMEQEPGSSGAYTIDHFARGVLNGYDFAGVTSTGSKVERARAASAASQAGKVLISNRCRNILPFFDEADVFPYGLKDDTIDGFSGAFNYFRGPALMRVPSSVKKTGGSYWSKFNRR
;
A
#
# COMPACT_ATOMS: atom_id res chain seq x y z
N MET A 1 -3.91 -30.75 0.14
CA MET A 1 -5.17 -30.97 -0.62
C MET A 1 -5.06 -32.29 -1.38
N THR A 2 -5.58 -33.37 -0.80
CA THR A 2 -5.75 -34.64 -1.53
C THR A 2 -7.22 -34.71 -1.93
N VAL A 3 -7.51 -34.62 -3.21
CA VAL A 3 -8.85 -34.86 -3.76
C VAL A 3 -8.71 -36.03 -4.73
N ILE A 4 -9.20 -37.20 -4.33
CA ILE A 4 -9.42 -38.33 -5.23
C ILE A 4 -10.86 -38.16 -5.74
N ASP A 5 -11.04 -37.88 -7.03
CA ASP A 5 -12.34 -37.92 -7.70
C ASP A 5 -12.24 -38.83 -8.93
N THR A 6 -12.90 -39.98 -8.86
CA THR A 6 -13.17 -40.89 -9.96
C THR A 6 -14.60 -40.67 -10.45
N LYS A 7 -14.78 -39.70 -11.36
CA LYS A 7 -15.88 -39.50 -12.37
C LYS A 7 -16.47 -38.07 -12.36
N GLY A 8 -15.84 -37.16 -13.10
CA GLY A 8 -16.47 -36.21 -14.04
C GLY A 8 -17.53 -35.19 -13.59
N ARG A 9 -18.12 -35.26 -12.40
CA ARG A 9 -19.04 -34.26 -11.84
C ARG A 9 -18.89 -34.24 -10.31
N SER A 10 -17.99 -33.42 -9.80
CA SER A 10 -17.81 -33.25 -8.35
C SER A 10 -18.94 -32.41 -7.78
N ASP A 11 -19.93 -33.08 -7.18
CA ASP A 11 -20.98 -32.49 -6.36
C ASP A 11 -20.62 -32.77 -4.89
N PHE A 12 -20.32 -31.73 -4.12
CA PHE A 12 -19.95 -31.85 -2.72
C PHE A 12 -21.11 -31.41 -1.83
N GLN A 13 -21.50 -32.26 -0.88
CA GLN A 13 -22.44 -31.86 0.17
C GLN A 13 -21.73 -31.16 1.35
N TYR A 14 -20.44 -31.46 1.52
CA TYR A 14 -19.59 -30.89 2.55
C TYR A 14 -18.28 -30.42 1.92
N VAL A 15 -17.89 -29.19 2.23
CA VAL A 15 -16.56 -28.66 1.92
C VAL A 15 -15.91 -28.26 3.23
N GLY A 16 -14.74 -28.83 3.50
CA GLY A 16 -13.86 -28.46 4.60
C GLY A 16 -12.58 -27.87 4.04
N MET A 17 -12.15 -26.72 4.56
CA MET A 17 -10.84 -26.16 4.27
C MET A 17 -10.08 -25.91 5.57
N ASP A 18 -8.79 -26.21 5.56
CA ASP A 18 -7.91 -25.93 6.67
C ASP A 18 -6.98 -24.78 6.32
N GLU A 19 -6.56 -24.01 7.33
CA GLU A 19 -5.72 -22.81 7.21
C GLU A 19 -6.16 -21.85 6.09
N VAL A 20 -7.44 -21.45 6.09
CA VAL A 20 -8.00 -20.69 4.97
C VAL A 20 -7.35 -19.33 4.76
N THR A 21 -6.73 -18.74 5.79
CA THR A 21 -5.95 -17.49 5.65
C THR A 21 -4.78 -17.60 4.67
N HIS A 22 -4.33 -18.81 4.34
CA HIS A 22 -3.30 -19.06 3.31
C HIS A 22 -3.90 -19.49 1.97
N ILE A 23 -5.22 -19.64 1.87
CA ILE A 23 -5.93 -20.05 0.66
C ILE A 23 -6.55 -18.85 -0.04
N SER A 24 -6.28 -18.70 -1.34
CA SER A 24 -6.78 -17.56 -2.12
C SER A 24 -8.31 -17.42 -2.03
N PRO A 25 -8.84 -16.19 -1.86
CA PRO A 25 -10.28 -15.94 -1.78
C PRO A 25 -11.05 -16.40 -3.02
N ALA A 26 -10.40 -16.44 -4.18
CA ALA A 26 -10.98 -16.94 -5.41
C ALA A 26 -11.21 -18.46 -5.34
N ASN A 27 -10.23 -19.21 -4.84
CA ASN A 27 -10.33 -20.67 -4.69
C ASN A 27 -11.38 -21.05 -3.63
N TYR A 28 -11.36 -20.37 -2.49
CA TYR A 28 -12.37 -20.53 -1.44
C TYR A 28 -13.79 -20.32 -1.97
N ARG A 29 -14.02 -19.19 -2.67
CA ARG A 29 -15.33 -18.88 -3.24
C ARG A 29 -15.74 -19.82 -4.37
N TYR A 30 -14.79 -20.26 -5.20
CA TYR A 30 -15.07 -21.17 -6.30
C TYR A 30 -15.69 -22.49 -5.82
N LEU A 31 -15.31 -23.00 -4.64
CA LEU A 31 -15.89 -24.25 -4.14
C LEU A 31 -17.38 -24.14 -3.77
N PHE A 32 -17.94 -22.95 -3.55
CA PHE A 32 -19.39 -22.80 -3.43
C PHE A 32 -20.12 -23.20 -4.71
N SER A 33 -19.50 -23.10 -5.90
CA SER A 33 -20.10 -23.59 -7.16
C SER A 33 -20.26 -25.11 -7.20
N ARG A 34 -19.56 -25.82 -6.32
CA ARG A 34 -19.56 -27.29 -6.20
C ARG A 34 -20.31 -27.77 -4.95
N LEU A 35 -20.66 -26.87 -4.04
CA LEU A 35 -21.44 -27.16 -2.85
C LEU A 35 -22.92 -27.31 -3.22
N ARG A 36 -23.36 -28.52 -3.57
CA ARG A 36 -24.71 -28.81 -4.06
C ARG A 36 -25.13 -30.24 -3.78
N LYS A 37 -26.45 -30.48 -3.77
CA LYS A 37 -27.05 -31.79 -3.50
C LYS A 37 -28.30 -32.03 -4.34
N PRO A 38 -28.68 -33.29 -4.62
CA PRO A 38 -29.98 -33.62 -5.19
C PRO A 38 -31.14 -33.17 -4.29
N LYS A 39 -32.27 -32.81 -4.89
CA LYS A 39 -33.48 -32.35 -4.15
C LYS A 39 -34.02 -33.41 -3.17
N THR A 40 -33.79 -34.69 -3.44
CA THR A 40 -34.23 -35.82 -2.61
C THR A 40 -33.43 -35.98 -1.32
N LEU A 41 -32.24 -35.37 -1.23
CA LEU A 41 -31.35 -35.54 -0.10
C LEU A 41 -31.63 -34.49 0.99
N GLN A 42 -32.12 -34.95 2.15
CA GLN A 42 -32.55 -34.07 3.26
C GLN A 42 -31.40 -33.56 4.16
N VAL A 43 -30.16 -33.90 3.86
CA VAL A 43 -29.00 -33.46 4.65
C VAL A 43 -28.53 -32.07 4.19
N PRO A 44 -28.30 -31.09 5.09
CA PRO A 44 -27.93 -29.72 4.72
C PRO A 44 -26.54 -29.65 4.07
N LEU A 45 -26.36 -28.65 3.20
CA LEU A 45 -25.06 -28.30 2.64
C LEU A 45 -24.23 -27.61 3.71
N ARG A 46 -22.95 -27.95 3.80
CA ARG A 46 -22.04 -27.44 4.84
C ARG A 46 -20.72 -26.99 4.23
N PHE A 47 -20.32 -25.78 4.55
CA PHE A 47 -18.97 -25.28 4.31
C PHE A 47 -18.36 -24.98 5.68
N ARG A 48 -17.23 -25.61 5.99
CA ARG A 48 -16.46 -25.32 7.20
C ARG A 48 -15.03 -24.96 6.84
N ALA A 49 -14.48 -24.03 7.61
CA ALA A 49 -13.13 -23.55 7.44
C ALA A 49 -12.50 -23.40 8.82
N THR A 50 -11.23 -23.78 8.92
CA THR A 50 -10.36 -23.48 10.06
C THR A 50 -9.30 -22.49 9.62
N ALA A 51 -8.86 -21.66 10.56
CA ALA A 51 -7.93 -20.57 10.31
C ALA A 51 -7.31 -20.08 11.61
N ASN A 52 -6.04 -19.74 11.53
CA ASN A 52 -5.37 -18.89 12.50
C ASN A 52 -5.27 -17.44 11.98
N PRO A 53 -5.24 -16.43 12.86
CA PRO A 53 -4.96 -15.05 12.49
C PRO A 53 -3.64 -14.91 11.71
N GLY A 54 -3.57 -13.95 10.80
CA GLY A 54 -2.41 -13.76 9.91
C GLY A 54 -2.63 -14.42 8.55
N GLY A 55 -1.55 -14.92 7.94
CA GLY A 55 -1.57 -15.52 6.61
C GLY A 55 -1.79 -14.53 5.45
N GLN A 56 -1.45 -14.95 4.23
CA GLN A 56 -1.43 -14.09 3.03
C GLN A 56 -2.77 -13.39 2.75
N PHE A 57 -3.87 -14.06 3.06
CA PHE A 57 -5.23 -13.60 2.79
C PHE A 57 -6.02 -13.30 4.08
N GLY A 58 -5.35 -13.19 5.23
CA GLY A 58 -5.98 -12.98 6.54
C GLY A 58 -7.01 -11.87 6.55
N GLU A 59 -6.69 -10.71 5.98
CA GLU A 59 -7.59 -9.55 5.92
C GLU A 59 -8.91 -9.86 5.20
N TYR A 60 -8.87 -10.62 4.09
CA TYR A 60 -10.11 -11.01 3.40
C TYR A 60 -11.01 -11.85 4.31
N TYR A 61 -10.44 -12.78 5.05
CA TYR A 61 -11.20 -13.64 5.96
C TYR A 61 -11.65 -12.88 7.20
N TYR A 62 -10.86 -11.94 7.69
CA TYR A 62 -11.28 -11.03 8.76
C TYR A 62 -12.51 -10.21 8.33
N GLN A 63 -12.42 -9.52 7.19
CA GLN A 63 -13.56 -8.78 6.61
C GLN A 63 -14.79 -9.67 6.42
N ARG A 64 -14.60 -10.89 5.91
CA ARG A 64 -15.71 -11.81 5.65
C ARG A 64 -16.37 -12.37 6.91
N PHE A 65 -15.64 -12.62 7.98
CA PHE A 65 -16.18 -13.33 9.15
C PHE A 65 -16.44 -12.44 10.36
N PHE A 66 -15.69 -11.34 10.50
CA PHE A 66 -15.82 -10.40 11.60
C PHE A 66 -16.61 -9.14 11.19
N VAL A 67 -16.36 -8.61 9.97
CA VAL A 67 -17.02 -7.38 9.49
C VAL A 67 -18.37 -7.66 8.82
N GLU A 68 -18.42 -8.55 7.82
CA GLU A 68 -19.71 -8.99 7.23
C GLU A 68 -20.55 -9.77 8.26
N GLY A 69 -19.87 -10.64 9.01
CA GLY A 69 -20.41 -11.31 10.19
C GLY A 69 -21.67 -12.17 9.98
N PRO A 70 -22.36 -12.51 11.09
CA PRO A 70 -23.53 -13.40 11.08
C PRO A 70 -24.69 -12.92 10.21
N GLU A 71 -24.83 -11.61 9.98
CA GLU A 71 -25.88 -11.05 9.12
C GLU A 71 -25.80 -11.55 7.67
N LYS A 72 -24.59 -11.88 7.20
CA LYS A 72 -24.34 -12.50 5.88
C LYS A 72 -24.24 -14.02 5.95
N GLY A 73 -24.67 -14.63 7.07
CA GLY A 73 -24.54 -16.07 7.33
C GLY A 73 -23.09 -16.51 7.53
N ARG A 74 -22.22 -15.63 8.04
CA ARG A 74 -20.80 -15.90 8.31
C ARG A 74 -20.65 -16.08 9.81
N ILE A 75 -20.55 -17.34 10.23
CA ILE A 75 -20.40 -17.68 11.64
C ILE A 75 -18.93 -17.93 11.90
N PHE A 76 -18.35 -17.14 12.81
CA PHE A 76 -17.04 -17.36 13.37
C PHE A 76 -17.21 -17.98 14.77
N ILE A 77 -16.42 -19.01 15.07
CA ILE A 77 -16.38 -19.64 16.38
C ILE A 77 -14.92 -19.51 16.83
N PRO A 78 -14.62 -18.69 17.85
CA PRO A 78 -13.27 -18.62 18.40
C PRO A 78 -12.89 -19.96 19.03
N ALA A 79 -11.64 -20.34 18.88
CA ALA A 79 -11.04 -21.48 19.57
C ALA A 79 -9.65 -21.04 20.02
N GLY A 80 -9.41 -21.10 21.33
CA GLY A 80 -8.15 -20.78 21.97
C GLY A 80 -7.50 -21.98 22.64
N LEU A 81 -6.33 -21.74 23.21
CA LEU A 81 -5.56 -22.74 23.96
C LEU A 81 -6.39 -23.38 25.10
N ASP A 82 -7.17 -22.56 25.80
CA ASP A 82 -7.98 -22.99 26.95
C ASP A 82 -9.20 -23.84 26.56
N ASP A 83 -9.56 -23.88 25.27
CA ASP A 83 -10.66 -24.72 24.76
C ASP A 83 -10.25 -26.17 24.52
N ASN A 84 -8.95 -26.50 24.59
CA ASN A 84 -8.43 -27.86 24.36
C ASN A 84 -7.83 -28.48 25.64
N PRO A 85 -8.63 -29.22 26.44
CA PRO A 85 -8.18 -29.80 27.71
C PRO A 85 -7.15 -30.92 27.55
N HIS A 86 -6.86 -31.35 26.31
CA HIS A 86 -5.91 -32.41 26.01
C HIS A 86 -4.56 -31.89 25.49
N LEU A 87 -4.43 -30.59 25.26
CA LEU A 87 -3.19 -29.97 24.83
C LEU A 87 -2.31 -29.67 26.04
N ASP A 88 -1.02 -30.01 25.95
CA ASP A 88 -0.02 -29.52 26.88
C ASP A 88 0.20 -28.03 26.63
N ALA A 89 -0.55 -27.21 27.36
CA ALA A 89 -0.58 -25.77 27.14
C ALA A 89 0.77 -25.10 27.43
N ASP A 90 1.55 -25.67 28.35
CA ASP A 90 2.84 -25.10 28.75
C ASP A 90 3.90 -25.40 27.69
N ALA A 91 3.98 -26.66 27.22
CA ALA A 91 4.85 -27.01 26.09
C ALA A 91 4.50 -26.23 24.81
N TYR A 92 3.20 -25.98 24.56
CA TYR A 92 2.76 -25.17 23.43
C TYR A 92 3.21 -23.71 23.56
N ARG A 93 3.04 -23.09 24.74
CA ARG A 93 3.53 -21.72 24.99
C ARG A 93 5.03 -21.61 24.79
N GLU A 94 5.81 -22.55 25.31
CA GLU A 94 7.27 -22.59 25.10
C GLU A 94 7.63 -22.65 23.62
N SER A 95 6.90 -23.45 22.81
CA SER A 95 7.15 -23.51 21.36
C SER A 95 6.83 -22.20 20.62
N LEU A 96 5.89 -21.39 21.13
CA LEU A 96 5.54 -20.10 20.55
C LEU A 96 6.53 -18.98 20.92
N ASP A 97 7.37 -19.18 21.95
CA ASP A 97 8.40 -18.20 22.33
C ASP A 97 9.53 -18.06 21.28
N GLU A 98 9.66 -19.03 20.37
CA GLU A 98 10.55 -18.97 19.20
C GLU A 98 10.01 -18.09 18.06
N LEU A 99 8.73 -17.69 18.12
CA LEU A 99 8.10 -16.85 17.12
C LEU A 99 8.29 -15.36 17.44
N ASP A 100 8.18 -14.52 16.42
CA ASP A 100 8.15 -13.08 16.67
C ASP A 100 6.92 -12.70 17.52
N PRO A 101 6.98 -11.58 18.27
CA PRO A 101 5.91 -11.19 19.19
C PRO A 101 4.52 -11.08 18.54
N ILE A 102 4.43 -10.77 17.24
CA ILE A 102 3.14 -10.62 16.55
C ILE A 102 2.57 -11.99 16.18
N GLU A 103 3.37 -12.88 15.60
CA GLU A 103 2.92 -14.24 15.29
C GLU A 103 2.61 -15.03 16.58
N ARG A 104 3.40 -14.82 17.63
CA ARG A 104 3.11 -15.33 18.98
C ARG A 104 1.76 -14.84 19.49
N GLU A 105 1.50 -13.53 19.44
CA GLU A 105 0.23 -12.95 19.90
C GLU A 105 -0.98 -13.43 19.07
N ARG A 106 -0.79 -13.57 17.75
CA ARG A 106 -1.80 -14.12 16.83
C ARG A 106 -2.19 -15.54 17.20
N LEU A 107 -1.21 -16.41 17.40
CA LEU A 107 -1.45 -17.84 17.67
C LEU A 107 -1.87 -18.10 19.11
N LEU A 108 -1.26 -17.40 20.08
CA LEU A 108 -1.55 -17.61 21.50
C LEU A 108 -2.92 -17.06 21.90
N ASN A 109 -3.21 -15.82 21.50
CA ASN A 109 -4.40 -15.09 21.95
C ASN A 109 -5.48 -14.97 20.86
N GLY A 110 -5.26 -15.56 19.68
CA GLY A 110 -6.22 -15.47 18.58
C GLY A 110 -6.44 -14.03 18.11
N ASN A 111 -5.43 -13.16 18.23
CA ASN A 111 -5.58 -11.74 17.92
C ASN A 111 -5.59 -11.49 16.40
N TRP A 112 -6.77 -11.21 15.83
CA TRP A 112 -6.95 -10.96 14.40
C TRP A 112 -6.54 -9.56 13.94
N GLU A 113 -6.34 -8.63 14.87
CA GLU A 113 -6.12 -7.22 14.58
C GLU A 113 -4.66 -6.81 14.76
N ILE A 114 -3.86 -7.59 15.49
CA ILE A 114 -2.45 -7.27 15.68
C ILE A 114 -1.71 -7.35 14.34
N LYS A 115 -1.13 -6.22 13.97
CA LYS A 115 -0.25 -6.06 12.82
C LYS A 115 1.18 -5.82 13.34
N ALA A 116 2.16 -6.14 12.52
CA ALA A 116 3.50 -5.62 12.76
C ALA A 116 3.43 -4.09 12.74
N SER A 117 3.67 -3.45 13.88
CA SER A 117 3.87 -1.99 13.88
C SER A 117 5.18 -1.73 13.19
N GLY A 118 5.13 -1.07 12.04
CA GLY A 118 6.28 -0.44 11.42
C GLY A 118 6.79 0.70 12.30
N ASP A 119 8.09 0.99 12.21
CA ASP A 119 8.73 2.02 13.04
C ASP A 119 8.60 3.44 12.45
N MET A 120 8.06 3.56 11.23
CA MET A 120 8.23 4.76 10.42
C MET A 120 6.96 5.59 10.22
N PHE A 121 5.77 4.98 10.15
CA PHE A 121 4.52 5.72 10.01
C PHE A 121 3.45 5.14 10.94
N ASN A 122 2.46 5.96 11.27
CA ASN A 122 1.27 5.53 12.00
C ASN A 122 0.04 6.14 11.33
N ARG A 123 -0.98 5.33 11.02
CA ARG A 123 -2.22 5.82 10.38
C ARG A 123 -2.86 7.00 11.12
N HIS A 124 -2.72 7.08 12.45
CA HIS A 124 -3.33 8.13 13.27
C HIS A 124 -2.64 9.49 13.15
N TRP A 125 -1.48 9.58 12.48
CA TRP A 125 -0.82 10.85 12.21
C TRP A 125 -1.50 11.66 11.10
N PHE A 126 -2.35 11.03 10.29
CA PHE A 126 -2.98 11.64 9.14
C PHE A 126 -4.40 12.12 9.44
N ASN A 127 -4.63 13.43 9.34
CA ASN A 127 -5.96 14.01 9.52
C ASN A 127 -6.69 14.11 8.18
N ILE A 128 -7.91 13.57 8.13
CA ILE A 128 -8.78 13.69 6.95
C ILE A 128 -9.49 15.05 6.98
N VAL A 129 -9.38 15.80 5.89
CA VAL A 129 -9.95 17.13 5.73
C VAL A 129 -10.83 17.23 4.47
N PRO A 130 -11.83 18.14 4.43
CA PRO A 130 -12.55 18.47 3.21
C PRO A 130 -11.64 18.79 2.02
N PHE A 131 -12.01 18.33 0.83
CA PHE A 131 -11.21 18.48 -0.41
C PHE A 131 -10.96 19.94 -0.83
N ASP A 132 -11.80 20.88 -0.39
CA ASP A 132 -11.76 22.31 -0.69
C ASP A 132 -10.87 23.11 0.27
N ASN A 133 -10.26 22.45 1.26
CA ASN A 133 -9.33 23.09 2.22
C ASN A 133 -7.93 23.39 1.65
N VAL A 134 -7.68 23.13 0.37
CA VAL A 134 -6.38 23.43 -0.26
C VAL A 134 -6.30 24.92 -0.59
N PRO A 135 -5.32 25.67 -0.02
CA PRO A 135 -5.22 27.11 -0.26
C PRO A 135 -4.89 27.46 -1.72
N ALA A 136 -5.36 28.63 -2.16
CA ALA A 136 -4.96 29.18 -3.45
C ALA A 136 -3.44 29.45 -3.51
N GLY A 137 -2.81 29.15 -4.65
CA GLY A 137 -1.37 29.28 -4.83
C GLY A 137 -0.55 28.12 -4.25
N ALA A 138 -1.19 27.08 -3.73
CA ALA A 138 -0.51 25.84 -3.39
C ALA A 138 0.11 25.18 -4.64
N ARG A 139 1.22 24.49 -4.44
CA ARG A 139 1.94 23.79 -5.51
C ARG A 139 1.66 22.31 -5.43
N THR A 140 1.39 21.69 -6.57
CA THR A 140 0.97 20.29 -6.63
C THR A 140 1.91 19.48 -7.51
N VAL A 141 2.18 18.25 -7.08
CA VAL A 141 2.91 17.25 -7.85
C VAL A 141 2.12 15.94 -7.91
N ARG A 142 2.17 15.29 -9.07
CA ARG A 142 1.77 13.90 -9.29
C ARG A 142 3.05 13.09 -9.46
N TYR A 143 3.40 12.27 -8.47
CA TYR A 143 4.54 11.35 -8.57
C TYR A 143 4.07 9.96 -9.01
N TRP A 144 4.71 9.41 -10.04
CA TRP A 144 4.47 8.06 -10.54
C TRP A 144 5.62 7.14 -10.14
N ASP A 145 5.30 6.14 -9.34
CA ASP A 145 6.13 4.96 -9.13
C ASP A 145 5.61 3.82 -10.01
N MET A 146 6.48 3.29 -10.86
CA MET A 146 6.12 2.36 -11.92
C MET A 146 6.47 0.94 -11.50
N ALA A 147 5.49 0.05 -11.46
CA ALA A 147 5.74 -1.37 -11.27
C ALA A 147 6.71 -1.89 -12.34
N SER A 148 7.81 -2.49 -11.92
CA SER A 148 8.79 -3.10 -12.82
C SER A 148 8.20 -4.35 -13.47
N THR A 149 7.85 -4.29 -14.74
CA THR A 149 7.36 -5.45 -15.50
C THR A 149 8.52 -6.29 -16.06
N ASP A 150 9.48 -6.69 -15.24
CA ASP A 150 10.59 -7.54 -15.72
C ASP A 150 10.04 -8.93 -16.16
N PRO A 151 10.15 -9.28 -17.46
CA PRO A 151 9.72 -10.59 -17.97
C PRO A 151 10.47 -11.76 -17.31
N ALA A 152 11.69 -11.55 -16.80
CA ALA A 152 12.46 -12.56 -16.08
C ALA A 152 11.88 -12.84 -14.69
N LYS A 153 11.42 -11.80 -13.97
CA LYS A 153 10.64 -11.97 -12.73
C LYS A 153 9.32 -12.71 -13.02
N ARG A 154 8.66 -12.39 -14.14
CA ARG A 154 7.41 -13.02 -14.60
C ARG A 154 7.59 -14.49 -15.04
N LYS A 155 8.76 -14.87 -15.56
CA LYS A 155 9.13 -16.26 -15.93
C LYS A 155 9.48 -17.13 -14.71
N LYS A 156 10.07 -16.58 -13.64
CA LYS A 156 10.32 -17.31 -12.38
C LYS A 156 9.03 -17.74 -11.67
N THR A 157 7.92 -17.04 -11.92
CA THR A 157 6.54 -17.36 -11.48
C THR A 157 5.81 -18.41 -12.36
N ARG A 158 6.53 -19.27 -13.10
CA ARG A 158 5.94 -20.44 -13.78
C ARG A 158 5.78 -21.68 -12.86
N GLY A 159 6.16 -21.57 -11.59
CA GLY A 159 5.85 -22.52 -10.51
C GLY A 159 4.82 -21.94 -9.51
N ARG A 160 4.28 -22.80 -8.63
CA ARG A 160 3.12 -22.60 -7.73
C ARG A 160 3.05 -21.33 -6.86
N ASP A 161 4.11 -20.53 -6.75
CA ASP A 161 4.08 -19.23 -6.06
C ASP A 161 3.96 -18.07 -7.06
N LYS A 162 2.72 -17.72 -7.41
CA LYS A 162 2.43 -16.45 -8.08
C LYS A 162 2.64 -15.30 -7.08
N ARG A 163 3.85 -14.76 -7.00
CA ARG A 163 4.05 -13.46 -6.33
C ARG A 163 3.16 -12.41 -7.02
N ASP A 164 2.31 -11.76 -6.23
CA ASP A 164 1.40 -10.70 -6.66
C ASP A 164 2.22 -9.56 -7.28
N PRO A 165 1.96 -9.14 -8.53
CA PRO A 165 2.73 -8.09 -9.18
C PRO A 165 2.80 -6.80 -8.36
N ASP A 166 3.85 -6.01 -8.56
CA ASP A 166 3.98 -4.70 -7.93
C ASP A 166 2.94 -3.73 -8.50
N TRP A 167 2.55 -2.74 -7.71
CA TRP A 167 1.52 -1.78 -8.10
C TRP A 167 2.16 -0.56 -8.75
N THR A 168 1.57 -0.09 -9.85
CA THR A 168 1.88 1.27 -10.32
C THR A 168 1.08 2.26 -9.48
N VAL A 169 1.76 3.23 -8.89
CA VAL A 169 1.16 4.24 -8.02
C VAL A 169 1.35 5.64 -8.57
N GLY A 170 0.26 6.40 -8.66
CA GLY A 170 0.25 7.82 -8.98
C GLY A 170 -0.20 8.65 -7.78
N PHE A 171 0.73 9.27 -7.07
CA PHE A 171 0.49 9.96 -5.81
C PHE A 171 0.38 11.49 -6.01
N LYS A 172 -0.78 12.09 -5.73
CA LYS A 172 -0.98 13.55 -5.77
C LYS A 172 -0.67 14.16 -4.42
N LEU A 173 0.30 15.04 -4.37
CA LEU A 173 0.64 15.78 -3.17
C LEU A 173 0.69 17.27 -3.45
N THR A 174 0.02 18.04 -2.61
CA THR A 174 0.04 19.50 -2.65
C THR A 174 0.77 20.04 -1.43
N HIS A 175 1.56 21.09 -1.61
CA HIS A 175 2.29 21.75 -0.56
C HIS A 175 1.99 23.25 -0.52
N TYR A 176 1.73 23.75 0.69
CA TYR A 176 1.55 25.17 0.96
C TYR A 176 2.04 25.49 2.37
N GLN A 177 2.97 26.44 2.50
CA GLN A 177 3.47 26.96 3.78
C GLN A 177 3.88 25.88 4.81
N GLY A 178 4.50 24.79 4.36
CA GLY A 178 4.98 23.71 5.22
C GLY A 178 3.93 22.65 5.58
N MET A 179 2.70 22.81 5.10
CA MET A 179 1.63 21.81 5.17
C MET A 179 1.54 21.05 3.85
N TYR A 180 1.11 19.80 3.93
CA TYR A 180 0.99 18.88 2.81
C TYR A 180 -0.41 18.28 2.75
N TRP A 181 -0.98 18.18 1.56
CA TRP A 181 -2.28 17.57 1.30
C TRP A 181 -2.11 16.40 0.33
N ILE A 182 -2.43 15.20 0.80
CA ILE A 182 -2.63 14.03 -0.05
C ILE A 182 -4.00 14.18 -0.70
N GLU A 183 -4.02 14.58 -1.96
CA GLU A 183 -5.26 14.88 -2.67
C GLU A 183 -5.88 13.63 -3.31
N ASP A 184 -5.04 12.74 -3.84
CA ASP A 184 -5.47 11.57 -4.58
C ASP A 184 -4.34 10.53 -4.71
N ILE A 185 -4.69 9.24 -4.62
CA ILE A 185 -3.77 8.12 -4.84
C ILE A 185 -4.38 7.21 -5.92
N VAL A 186 -3.73 7.13 -7.07
CA VAL A 186 -4.03 6.12 -8.10
C VAL A 186 -3.18 4.88 -7.81
N ARG A 187 -3.79 3.70 -7.76
CA ARG A 187 -3.09 2.42 -7.53
C ARG A 187 -3.64 1.36 -8.47
N VAL A 188 -2.83 0.88 -9.42
CA VAL A 188 -3.28 -0.03 -10.49
C VAL A 188 -2.28 -1.15 -10.80
N GLN A 189 -2.80 -2.33 -11.15
CA GLN A 189 -2.06 -3.46 -11.71
C GLN A 189 -2.64 -3.75 -13.10
N LYS A 190 -2.03 -3.18 -14.14
CA LYS A 190 -2.53 -3.24 -15.52
C LYS A 190 -1.41 -3.50 -16.51
N SER A 191 -1.75 -3.78 -17.77
CA SER A 191 -0.75 -3.87 -18.82
C SER A 191 -0.06 -2.52 -19.06
N PRO A 192 1.17 -2.48 -19.59
CA PRO A 192 1.89 -1.22 -19.83
C PRO A 192 1.07 -0.18 -20.61
N LEU A 193 0.41 -0.60 -21.70
CA LEU A 193 -0.43 0.27 -22.52
C LEU A 193 -1.65 0.82 -21.76
N GLU A 194 -2.26 0.02 -20.88
CA GLU A 194 -3.36 0.50 -20.04
C GLU A 194 -2.86 1.48 -18.98
N VAL A 195 -1.68 1.24 -18.40
CA VAL A 195 -1.03 2.16 -17.46
C VAL A 195 -0.74 3.51 -18.13
N GLU A 196 -0.17 3.51 -19.34
CA GLU A 196 0.05 4.74 -20.12
C GLU A 196 -1.24 5.54 -20.33
N LYS A 197 -2.33 4.88 -20.72
CA LYS A 197 -3.65 5.52 -20.86
C LYS A 197 -4.19 6.08 -19.55
N ILE A 198 -3.93 5.39 -18.43
CA ILE A 198 -4.32 5.86 -17.10
C ILE A 198 -3.50 7.10 -16.72
N ILE A 199 -2.19 7.10 -16.97
CA ILE A 199 -1.31 8.25 -16.71
C ILE A 199 -1.75 9.45 -17.55
N GLU A 200 -2.00 9.27 -18.85
CA GLU A 200 -2.48 10.33 -19.74
C GLU A 200 -3.82 10.92 -19.27
N ARG A 201 -4.78 10.06 -18.93
CA ARG A 201 -6.08 10.51 -18.42
C ARG A 201 -5.94 11.24 -17.10
N THR A 202 -5.10 10.73 -16.18
CA THR A 202 -4.87 11.37 -14.88
C THR A 202 -4.22 12.73 -15.06
N ALA A 203 -3.28 12.89 -15.99
CA ALA A 203 -2.69 14.19 -16.31
C ALA A 203 -3.73 15.19 -16.83
N LYS A 204 -4.67 14.76 -17.69
CA LYS A 204 -5.79 15.58 -18.16
C LYS A 204 -6.72 16.00 -17.02
N GLU A 205 -7.02 15.09 -16.10
CA GLU A 205 -7.84 15.36 -14.91
C GLU A 205 -7.15 16.31 -13.93
N ASP A 206 -5.83 16.18 -13.75
CA ASP A 206 -5.01 17.01 -12.88
C ASP A 206 -4.80 18.43 -13.44
N GLY A 207 -4.70 18.55 -14.77
CA GLY A 207 -4.45 19.80 -15.47
C GLY A 207 -2.98 20.20 -15.54
N TYR A 208 -2.69 21.22 -16.36
CA TYR A 208 -1.31 21.63 -16.68
C TYR A 208 -0.54 22.31 -15.53
N SER A 209 -1.22 22.75 -14.47
CA SER A 209 -0.57 23.36 -13.30
C SER A 209 0.09 22.34 -12.37
N VAL A 210 -0.23 21.05 -12.53
CA VAL A 210 0.33 19.97 -11.72
C VAL A 210 1.63 19.47 -12.34
N ALA A 211 2.73 19.56 -11.58
CA ALA A 211 3.99 18.96 -11.97
C ALA A 211 3.86 17.43 -11.96
N ILE A 212 4.37 16.76 -12.98
CA ILE A 212 4.37 15.29 -13.07
C ILE A 212 5.79 14.79 -12.95
N ARG A 213 6.04 13.91 -12.00
CA ARG A 213 7.36 13.30 -11.77
C ARG A 213 7.22 11.79 -11.87
N MET A 214 8.21 11.12 -12.45
CA MET A 214 8.20 9.66 -12.58
C MET A 214 9.55 9.11 -12.15
N GLU A 215 9.53 8.03 -11.38
CA GLU A 215 10.76 7.34 -10.99
C GLU A 215 11.51 6.85 -12.24
N GLN A 216 12.79 7.21 -12.32
CA GLN A 216 13.68 6.79 -13.38
C GLN A 216 14.66 5.74 -12.84
N GLU A 217 14.47 4.50 -13.27
CA GLU A 217 15.43 3.43 -13.02
C GLU A 217 16.82 3.79 -13.61
N PRO A 218 17.92 3.41 -12.94
CA PRO A 218 19.25 3.62 -13.47
C PRO A 218 19.48 2.82 -14.76
N GLY A 219 20.13 3.43 -15.75
CA GLY A 219 20.49 2.81 -17.02
C GLY A 219 19.71 3.33 -18.22
N SER A 220 20.00 2.76 -19.39
CA SER A 220 19.43 3.21 -20.66
C SER A 220 17.93 2.93 -20.78
N SER A 221 17.43 1.82 -20.22
CA SER A 221 16.00 1.49 -20.23
C SER A 221 15.17 2.56 -19.55
N GLY A 222 15.55 2.99 -18.34
CA GLY A 222 14.86 4.05 -17.60
C GLY A 222 14.89 5.38 -18.37
N ALA A 223 16.04 5.73 -18.97
CA ALA A 223 16.14 6.93 -19.80
C ALA A 223 15.20 6.89 -21.02
N TYR A 224 15.10 5.76 -21.71
CA TYR A 224 14.16 5.59 -22.83
C TYR A 224 12.69 5.64 -22.38
N THR A 225 12.35 5.07 -21.22
CA THR A 225 11.00 5.14 -20.67
C THR A 225 10.61 6.59 -20.40
N ILE A 226 11.46 7.36 -19.73
CA ILE A 226 11.19 8.79 -19.47
C ILE A 226 11.06 9.57 -20.78
N ASP A 227 11.94 9.37 -21.76
CA ASP A 227 11.85 10.05 -23.06
C ASP A 227 10.56 9.70 -23.82
N HIS A 228 10.14 8.43 -23.79
CA HIS A 228 8.88 7.98 -24.39
C HIS A 228 7.67 8.70 -23.76
N PHE A 229 7.58 8.73 -22.43
CA PHE A 229 6.49 9.42 -21.73
C PHE A 229 6.51 10.93 -22.03
N ALA A 230 7.68 11.55 -22.02
CA ALA A 230 7.82 12.99 -22.30
C ALA A 230 7.33 13.37 -23.71
N ARG A 231 7.65 12.56 -24.72
CA ARG A 231 7.32 12.86 -26.13
C ARG A 231 5.92 12.42 -26.54
N GLY A 232 5.49 11.24 -26.08
CA GLY A 232 4.31 10.55 -26.59
C GLY A 232 3.07 10.66 -25.70
N VAL A 233 3.24 10.64 -24.37
CA VAL A 233 2.13 10.50 -23.42
C VAL A 233 1.82 11.81 -22.70
N LEU A 234 2.85 12.54 -22.29
CA LEU A 234 2.78 13.72 -21.43
C LEU A 234 3.33 14.97 -22.13
N ASN A 235 3.25 15.00 -23.45
CA ASN A 235 3.69 16.15 -24.24
C ASN A 235 2.92 17.42 -23.83
N GLY A 236 3.65 18.49 -23.51
CA GLY A 236 3.09 19.76 -23.06
C GLY A 236 2.80 19.86 -21.56
N TYR A 237 2.96 18.78 -20.78
CA TYR A 237 2.89 18.82 -19.32
C TYR A 237 4.27 19.11 -18.71
N ASP A 238 4.30 19.64 -17.48
CA ASP A 238 5.54 19.73 -16.67
C ASP A 238 5.93 18.31 -16.22
N PHE A 239 6.54 17.54 -17.11
CA PHE A 239 6.98 16.16 -16.85
C PHE A 239 8.50 16.05 -16.74
N ALA A 240 8.99 15.32 -15.73
CA ALA A 240 10.39 14.98 -15.60
C ALA A 240 10.62 13.63 -14.90
N GLY A 241 11.63 12.89 -15.35
CA GLY A 241 12.16 11.72 -14.65
C GLY A 241 12.94 12.11 -13.41
N VAL A 242 12.85 11.30 -12.35
CA VAL A 242 13.55 11.51 -11.08
C VAL A 242 14.32 10.24 -10.75
N THR A 243 15.64 10.36 -10.65
CA THR A 243 16.48 9.25 -10.20
C THR A 243 16.39 9.12 -8.68
N SER A 244 16.13 7.92 -8.20
CA SER A 244 16.13 7.62 -6.77
C SER A 244 17.56 7.38 -6.27
N THR A 245 17.97 8.05 -5.19
CA THR A 245 19.20 7.75 -4.46
C THR A 245 18.88 7.47 -2.99
N GLY A 246 19.67 6.59 -2.37
CA GLY A 246 19.43 6.14 -1.00
C GLY A 246 18.40 5.01 -0.90
N SER A 247 18.35 4.39 0.27
CA SER A 247 17.38 3.33 0.59
C SER A 247 15.95 3.86 0.68
N LYS A 248 14.96 2.98 0.52
CA LYS A 248 13.54 3.34 0.68
C LYS A 248 13.24 4.00 2.03
N VAL A 249 13.82 3.42 3.10
CA VAL A 249 13.72 3.96 4.46
C VAL A 249 14.27 5.39 4.54
N GLU A 250 15.46 5.63 4.00
CA GLU A 250 16.08 6.97 3.97
C GLU A 250 15.22 8.00 3.24
N ARG A 251 14.65 7.62 2.08
CA ARG A 251 13.76 8.48 1.29
C ARG A 251 12.48 8.83 2.05
N ALA A 252 11.96 7.92 2.86
CA ALA A 252 10.72 8.08 3.63
C ALA A 252 10.87 8.90 4.91
N ARG A 253 12.08 9.00 5.50
CA ARG A 253 12.31 9.68 6.80
C ARG A 253 11.70 11.08 6.91
N ALA A 254 11.81 11.88 5.86
CA ALA A 254 11.31 13.25 5.90
C ALA A 254 9.78 13.33 5.84
N ALA A 255 9.17 12.47 5.03
CA ALA A 255 7.71 12.35 4.94
C ALA A 255 7.14 11.82 6.27
N SER A 256 7.80 10.85 6.89
CA SER A 256 7.49 10.34 8.23
C SER A 256 7.54 11.43 9.28
N ALA A 257 8.65 12.17 9.39
CA ALA A 257 8.79 13.25 10.35
C ALA A 257 7.73 14.36 10.18
N ALA A 258 7.38 14.69 8.93
CA ALA A 258 6.31 15.67 8.66
C ALA A 258 4.93 15.14 9.05
N SER A 259 4.67 13.85 8.81
CA SER A 259 3.42 13.19 9.20
C SER A 259 3.27 13.18 10.71
N GLN A 260 4.32 12.75 11.43
CA GLN A 260 4.35 12.75 12.90
C GLN A 260 4.13 14.14 13.50
N ALA A 261 4.65 15.19 12.84
CA ALA A 261 4.45 16.58 13.24
C ALA A 261 3.05 17.14 12.90
N GLY A 262 2.13 16.32 12.39
CA GLY A 262 0.77 16.74 12.02
C GLY A 262 0.70 17.65 10.80
N LYS A 263 1.75 17.67 9.96
CA LYS A 263 1.83 18.55 8.77
C LYS A 263 1.21 17.95 7.52
N VAL A 264 0.78 16.69 7.58
CA VAL A 264 0.23 15.95 6.43
C VAL A 264 -1.25 15.71 6.66
N LEU A 265 -2.05 16.20 5.72
CA LEU A 265 -3.50 16.11 5.69
C LEU A 265 -3.91 15.24 4.50
N ILE A 266 -5.05 14.57 4.59
CA ILE A 266 -5.59 13.75 3.50
C ILE A 266 -6.94 14.30 3.09
N SER A 267 -7.15 14.51 1.79
CA SER A 267 -8.45 14.89 1.25
C SER A 267 -9.48 13.78 1.49
N ASN A 268 -10.69 14.15 1.92
CA ASN A 268 -11.82 13.22 2.07
C ASN A 268 -12.29 12.60 0.73
N ARG A 269 -11.76 13.05 -0.41
CA ARG A 269 -11.99 12.46 -1.74
C ARG A 269 -10.81 11.62 -2.25
N CYS A 270 -9.77 11.44 -1.45
CA CYS A 270 -8.60 10.67 -1.84
C CYS A 270 -8.98 9.20 -2.08
N ARG A 271 -8.69 8.69 -3.28
CA ARG A 271 -8.83 7.27 -3.60
C ARG A 271 -7.75 6.46 -2.87
N ASN A 272 -7.98 5.16 -2.71
CA ASN A 272 -6.98 4.19 -2.20
C ASN A 272 -6.33 4.56 -0.84
N ILE A 273 -7.06 5.26 0.04
CA ILE A 273 -6.57 5.62 1.38
C ILE A 273 -6.31 4.41 2.28
N LEU A 274 -7.16 3.36 2.20
CA LEU A 274 -7.02 2.15 3.01
C LEU A 274 -5.73 1.38 2.69
N PRO A 275 -5.42 1.06 1.40
CA PRO A 275 -4.12 0.50 1.05
C PRO A 275 -2.93 1.33 1.54
N PHE A 276 -3.02 2.66 1.48
CA PHE A 276 -1.97 3.54 1.98
C PHE A 276 -1.78 3.42 3.50
N PHE A 277 -2.86 3.38 4.28
CA PHE A 277 -2.76 3.19 5.74
C PHE A 277 -2.27 1.80 6.13
N ASP A 278 -2.66 0.77 5.40
CA ASP A 278 -2.17 -0.58 5.65
C ASP A 278 -0.68 -0.70 5.36
N GLU A 279 -0.18 -0.08 4.28
CA GLU A 279 1.26 -0.01 4.00
C GLU A 279 2.00 0.88 5.03
N ALA A 280 1.41 2.02 5.42
CA ALA A 280 2.01 2.93 6.40
C ALA A 280 2.24 2.27 7.76
N ASP A 281 1.25 1.55 8.27
CA ASP A 281 1.31 0.91 9.59
C ASP A 281 2.38 -0.17 9.71
N VAL A 282 2.79 -0.79 8.61
CA VAL A 282 3.76 -1.91 8.62
C VAL A 282 5.12 -1.51 8.05
N PHE A 283 5.26 -0.30 7.50
CA PHE A 283 6.50 0.15 6.88
C PHE A 283 7.61 0.37 7.93
N PRO A 284 8.83 -0.18 7.76
CA PRO A 284 9.41 -0.67 6.51
C PRO A 284 9.34 -2.20 6.29
N TYR A 285 8.59 -2.92 7.12
CA TYR A 285 8.60 -4.39 7.15
C TYR A 285 7.50 -5.03 6.29
N GLY A 286 6.58 -4.23 5.76
CA GLY A 286 5.51 -4.69 4.87
C GLY A 286 6.00 -5.39 3.61
N LEU A 287 5.20 -6.34 3.11
CA LEU A 287 5.45 -7.01 1.83
C LEU A 287 5.28 -6.08 0.61
N LYS A 288 4.54 -4.98 0.79
CA LYS A 288 4.24 -3.97 -0.21
C LYS A 288 4.49 -2.59 0.39
N ASP A 289 5.07 -1.72 -0.42
CA ASP A 289 5.45 -0.35 -0.03
C ASP A 289 5.26 0.65 -1.18
N ASP A 290 4.58 0.25 -2.27
CA ASP A 290 4.42 1.02 -3.49
C ASP A 290 3.76 2.41 -3.21
N THR A 291 2.80 2.47 -2.30
CA THR A 291 2.15 3.76 -1.93
C THR A 291 3.03 4.64 -1.06
N ILE A 292 3.87 4.04 -0.21
CA ILE A 292 4.87 4.76 0.60
C ILE A 292 6.00 5.28 -0.27
N ASP A 293 6.42 4.53 -1.28
CA ASP A 293 7.38 4.96 -2.29
C ASP A 293 6.83 6.15 -3.10
N GLY A 294 5.58 6.04 -3.57
CA GLY A 294 4.88 7.15 -4.23
C GLY A 294 4.76 8.41 -3.36
N PHE A 295 4.39 8.24 -2.07
CA PHE A 295 4.31 9.34 -1.11
C PHE A 295 5.68 9.99 -0.87
N SER A 296 6.71 9.17 -0.64
CA SER A 296 8.07 9.64 -0.39
C SER A 296 8.65 10.36 -1.61
N GLY A 297 8.40 9.86 -2.82
CA GLY A 297 8.77 10.51 -4.08
C GLY A 297 8.12 11.88 -4.24
N ALA A 298 6.80 11.95 -4.05
CA ALA A 298 6.04 13.21 -4.10
C ALA A 298 6.51 14.21 -3.03
N PHE A 299 6.80 13.75 -1.82
CA PHE A 299 7.30 14.59 -0.73
C PHE A 299 8.69 15.16 -1.06
N ASN A 300 9.59 14.33 -1.60
CA ASN A 300 10.95 14.74 -1.92
C ASN A 300 11.03 15.76 -3.07
N TYR A 301 10.05 15.77 -3.99
CA TYR A 301 9.91 16.85 -4.98
C TYR A 301 9.88 18.24 -4.30
N PHE A 302 9.15 18.38 -3.18
CA PHE A 302 9.06 19.65 -2.45
C PHE A 302 10.30 19.98 -1.61
N ARG A 303 11.22 19.04 -1.43
CA ARG A 303 12.49 19.24 -0.71
C ARG A 303 13.67 19.59 -1.62
N GLY A 304 13.50 19.46 -2.94
CA GLY A 304 14.56 19.72 -3.90
C GLY A 304 15.08 21.17 -3.83
N PRO A 305 16.39 21.40 -4.06
CA PRO A 305 17.01 22.74 -3.98
C PRO A 305 16.40 23.78 -4.94
N ALA A 306 15.65 23.35 -5.96
CA ALA A 306 14.94 24.23 -6.88
C ALA A 306 13.83 25.08 -6.22
N LEU A 307 13.35 24.68 -5.04
CA LEU A 307 12.28 25.39 -4.31
C LEU A 307 12.80 26.27 -3.16
N MET A 308 14.00 25.96 -2.65
CA MET A 308 14.74 26.86 -1.77
C MET A 308 15.59 27.82 -2.60
N ARG A 309 14.96 28.70 -3.39
CA ARG A 309 15.67 29.91 -3.81
C ARG A 309 15.78 30.84 -2.61
N VAL A 310 16.88 30.72 -1.88
CA VAL A 310 17.40 31.86 -1.13
C VAL A 310 17.58 32.99 -2.17
N PRO A 311 17.07 34.21 -1.94
CA PRO A 311 17.15 35.28 -2.93
C PRO A 311 18.59 35.44 -3.41
N SER A 312 18.84 35.09 -4.68
CA SER A 312 20.14 35.27 -5.31
C SER A 312 20.27 36.74 -5.71
N SER A 313 20.35 37.61 -4.71
CA SER A 313 20.96 38.95 -4.71
C SER A 313 20.44 39.79 -3.54
N VAL A 314 21.04 39.63 -2.36
CA VAL A 314 21.44 40.83 -1.62
C VAL A 314 22.95 40.86 -1.67
N LYS A 315 23.50 41.40 -2.77
CA LYS A 315 24.86 41.92 -2.71
C LYS A 315 24.80 43.00 -1.62
N LYS A 316 25.61 42.89 -0.57
CA LYS A 316 25.90 44.04 0.31
C LYS A 316 26.61 45.11 -0.54
N THR A 317 25.85 45.91 -1.28
CA THR A 317 26.31 47.20 -1.79
C THR A 317 26.08 48.20 -0.68
N GLY A 318 27.08 48.34 0.19
CA GLY A 318 27.03 49.25 1.32
C GLY A 318 27.85 48.72 2.49
N GLY A 319 29.01 49.32 2.73
CA GLY A 319 29.70 49.19 4.01
C GLY A 319 28.74 49.56 5.14
N SER A 320 28.87 48.86 6.27
CA SER A 320 28.09 49.12 7.49
C SER A 320 28.06 50.63 7.80
N TYR A 321 26.87 51.22 7.84
CA TYR A 321 26.64 52.62 8.22
C TYR A 321 27.09 52.93 9.67
N TRP A 322 27.41 51.89 10.46
CA TRP A 322 27.76 51.99 11.87
C TRP A 322 29.26 52.11 12.17
N SER A 323 30.15 52.07 11.18
CA SER A 323 31.60 52.21 11.42
C SER A 323 32.11 53.66 11.42
N LYS A 324 31.24 54.68 11.29
CA LYS A 324 31.63 56.10 11.21
C LYS A 324 31.41 56.94 12.48
N PHE A 325 31.00 56.36 13.61
CA PHE A 325 30.70 57.14 14.83
C PHE A 325 31.51 56.84 16.09
N ASN A 326 32.59 56.06 16.01
CA ASN A 326 33.52 55.88 17.15
C ASN A 326 34.95 56.33 16.84
N ARG A 327 35.11 57.62 16.51
CA ARG A 327 36.36 58.35 16.71
C ARG A 327 36.05 59.73 17.28
N ARG A 328 36.05 59.83 18.61
CA ARG A 328 36.61 60.94 19.36
C ARG A 328 37.29 60.40 20.59
#